data_AF-A0A7X7YI93-F1
#
_entry.id   AF-A0A7X7YI93-F1
#
_cell.length_a   1.000
_cell.length_b   1.000
_cell.length_c   1.000
_cell.angle_alpha   90.00
_cell.angle_beta   90.00
_cell.angle_gamma   90.00
#
_symmetry.space_group_name_H-M   'P 1'
#
loop_
_entity.id
_entity.type
_entity.pdbx_description
1 polymer ?
#
loop_
_entity_poly.entity_id
_entity_poly.type
_entity_poly.pdbx_seq_one_letter_code
_entity_poly.pdbx_strand_id
1 'polypeptide(L)'
;MIQCKDCELFELRPDGGRLFRCDPFSTIKEPECLAKWQLMRIELLVGTFHSMAAWQEKLAPVQDKILKYVKRELQDLDETERWKLQEDEDPNDPNPPYPI
;
A
#
# COMPACT_ATOMS: atom_id res chain seq x y z
N MET A 1 -28.15 25.92 11.67
CA MET A 1 -27.48 24.61 11.56
C MET A 1 -28.48 23.47 11.66
N ILE A 2 -28.91 22.99 10.51
CA ILE A 2 -29.70 21.78 10.36
C ILE A 2 -28.86 20.55 10.74
N GLN A 3 -29.47 19.59 11.42
CA GLN A 3 -28.85 18.28 11.63
C GLN A 3 -29.06 17.42 10.38
N CYS A 4 -28.08 16.58 10.01
CA CYS A 4 -28.23 15.77 8.79
C CYS A 4 -29.45 14.84 8.84
N LYS A 5 -29.84 14.36 10.03
CA LYS A 5 -31.04 13.54 10.23
C LYS A 5 -32.35 14.24 9.87
N ASP A 6 -32.34 15.57 9.88
CA ASP A 6 -33.51 16.42 9.61
C ASP A 6 -33.44 17.01 8.18
N CYS A 7 -32.46 16.58 7.37
CA CYS A 7 -32.23 17.05 6.01
C CYS A 7 -32.93 16.15 4.98
N GLU A 8 -33.53 16.74 3.94
CA GLU A 8 -34.19 16.01 2.85
C GLU A 8 -33.25 15.12 2.01
N LEU A 9 -31.94 15.37 2.08
CA LEU A 9 -30.91 14.60 1.38
C LEU A 9 -30.38 13.42 2.20
N PHE A 10 -30.95 13.17 3.38
CA PHE A 10 -30.57 12.08 4.26
C PHE A 10 -31.63 10.98 4.27
N GLU A 11 -31.19 9.75 4.07
CA GLU A 11 -32.04 8.57 4.13
C GLU A 11 -31.45 7.58 5.14
N LEU A 12 -32.29 7.12 6.07
CA LEU A 12 -31.98 5.97 6.91
C LEU A 12 -32.51 4.72 6.23
N ARG A 13 -31.61 3.82 5.84
CA ARG A 13 -31.98 2.54 5.23
C ARG A 13 -32.47 1.58 6.33
N PRO A 14 -33.42 0.66 6.04
CA PRO A 14 -33.95 -0.29 7.01
C PRO A 14 -32.93 -1.22 7.68
N ASP A 15 -31.73 -1.37 7.11
CA ASP A 15 -30.59 -2.09 7.68
C ASP A 15 -29.79 -1.26 8.70
N GLY A 16 -30.21 -0.03 9.00
CA GLY A 16 -29.48 0.92 9.85
C GLY A 16 -28.37 1.69 9.11
N GLY A 17 -28.21 1.45 7.80
CA GLY A 17 -27.30 2.21 6.95
C GLY A 17 -27.74 3.66 6.80
N ARG A 18 -26.76 4.57 6.75
CA ARG A 18 -26.98 6.00 6.51
C ARG A 18 -26.59 6.31 5.07
N LEU A 19 -27.52 6.86 4.30
CA LEU A 19 -27.26 7.34 2.95
C LEU A 19 -27.36 8.86 2.93
N PHE A 20 -26.31 9.50 2.42
CA PHE A 20 -26.24 10.95 2.23
C PHE A 20 -26.21 11.23 0.73
N ARG A 21 -27.22 11.92 0.21
CA ARG A 21 -27.32 12.33 -1.21
C ARG A 21 -26.82 13.75 -1.48
N CYS A 22 -26.19 14.38 -0.50
CA CYS A 22 -25.64 15.71 -0.65
C CYS A 22 -24.39 15.72 -1.55
N ASP A 23 -24.38 16.67 -2.48
CA ASP A 23 -23.30 16.97 -3.41
C ASP A 23 -22.72 18.35 -3.06
N PRO A 24 -21.40 18.43 -2.78
CA PRO A 24 -20.73 19.66 -2.42
C PRO A 24 -20.88 20.83 -3.39
N PHE A 25 -21.17 20.56 -4.66
CA PHE A 25 -21.23 21.57 -5.71
C PHE A 25 -22.65 21.96 -6.13
N SER A 26 -23.66 21.17 -5.76
CA SER A 26 -25.02 21.36 -6.29
C SER A 26 -26.11 21.42 -5.22
N THR A 27 -25.99 20.68 -4.13
CA THR A 27 -27.12 20.47 -3.19
C THR A 27 -26.78 20.82 -1.73
N ILE A 28 -25.72 21.61 -1.52
CA ILE A 28 -25.39 22.14 -0.19
C ILE A 28 -26.45 23.15 0.28
N LYS A 29 -26.96 22.95 1.51
CA LYS A 29 -27.95 23.81 2.15
C LYS A 29 -27.33 24.92 3.00
N GLU A 30 -26.29 24.59 3.76
CA GLU A 30 -25.60 25.49 4.67
C GLU A 30 -24.07 25.29 4.53
N PRO A 31 -23.24 26.32 4.75
CA PRO A 31 -21.78 26.19 4.64
C PRO A 31 -21.20 25.11 5.58
N GLU A 32 -21.81 24.85 6.73
CA GLU A 32 -21.42 23.80 7.67
C GLU A 32 -21.60 22.38 7.09
N CYS A 33 -22.44 22.20 6.06
CA CYS A 33 -22.55 20.93 5.36
C CYS A 33 -21.24 20.54 4.66
N LEU A 34 -20.44 21.50 4.17
CA LEU A 34 -19.11 21.21 3.61
C LEU A 34 -18.20 20.59 4.68
N ALA A 35 -18.17 21.18 5.86
CA ALA A 35 -17.34 20.70 6.97
C ALA A 35 -17.76 19.28 7.40
N LYS A 36 -19.07 19.03 7.54
CA LYS A 36 -19.60 17.69 7.85
C LYS A 36 -19.23 16.68 6.76
N TRP A 37 -19.33 17.08 5.49
CA TRP A 37 -18.97 16.24 4.35
C TRP A 37 -17.48 15.88 4.36
N GLN A 38 -16.61 16.87 4.60
CA GLN A 38 -15.17 16.67 4.74
C GLN A 38 -14.85 15.71 5.89
N LEU A 39 -15.47 15.89 7.06
CA LEU A 39 -15.28 15.01 8.22
C LEU A 39 -15.68 13.56 7.90
N MET A 40 -16.86 13.33 7.33
CA MET A 40 -17.31 11.98 6.94
C MET A 40 -16.34 11.32 5.94
N ARG A 41 -15.80 12.10 4.98
CA ARG A 41 -14.84 11.58 4.00
C ARG A 41 -13.50 11.24 4.62
N ILE A 42 -13.04 12.04 5.59
CA ILE A 42 -11.81 11.79 6.33
C ILE A 42 -11.96 10.55 7.22
N GLU A 43 -13.09 10.38 7.91
CA GLU A 43 -13.35 9.17 8.71
C GLU A 43 -13.28 7.90 7.86
N LEU A 44 -13.89 7.93 6.67
CA LEU A 44 -13.79 6.82 5.72
C LEU A 44 -12.33 6.56 5.32
N LEU A 45 -11.58 7.61 4.98
CA LEU A 45 -10.18 7.50 4.59
C LEU A 45 -9.33 6.90 5.72
N VAL A 46 -9.47 7.40 6.93
CA VAL A 46 -8.76 6.89 8.12
C VAL A 46 -9.11 5.42 8.38
N GLY A 47 -10.39 5.05 8.26
CA GLY A 47 -10.81 3.64 8.35
C GLY A 47 -10.14 2.74 7.32
N THR A 48 -10.03 3.20 6.07
CA THR A 48 -9.32 2.46 5.01
C THR A 48 -7.82 2.38 5.23
N PHE A 49 -7.19 3.41 5.79
CA PHE A 49 -5.78 3.37 6.15
C PHE A 49 -5.50 2.36 7.27
N HIS A 50 -6.34 2.33 8.29
CA HIS A 50 -6.21 1.34 9.37
C HIS A 50 -6.40 -0.09 8.87
N SER A 51 -7.37 -0.35 7.98
CA SER A 51 -7.55 -1.68 7.42
C SER A 51 -6.36 -2.11 6.54
N MET A 52 -5.80 -1.18 5.77
CA MET A 52 -4.59 -1.42 4.99
C MET A 52 -3.38 -1.72 5.88
N ALA A 53 -3.16 -0.96 6.95
CA ALA A 53 -2.07 -1.20 7.89
C ALA A 53 -2.19 -2.58 8.55
N ALA A 54 -3.38 -2.95 9.02
CA ALA A 54 -3.64 -4.26 9.60
C ALA A 54 -3.41 -5.41 8.60
N TRP A 55 -3.68 -5.18 7.31
CA TRP A 55 -3.39 -6.14 6.25
C TRP A 55 -1.87 -6.27 6.00
N GLN A 56 -1.15 -5.16 5.96
CA GLN A 56 0.31 -5.14 5.79
C GLN A 56 1.01 -5.85 6.95
N GLU A 57 0.55 -5.66 8.19
CA GLU A 57 1.07 -6.35 9.37
C GLU A 57 0.95 -7.87 9.22
N LYS A 58 -0.19 -8.36 8.72
CA LYS A 58 -0.39 -9.80 8.45
C LYS A 58 0.51 -10.35 7.34
N LEU A 59 0.92 -9.51 6.39
CA LEU A 59 1.80 -9.89 5.30
C LEU A 59 3.29 -9.81 5.65
N ALA A 60 3.67 -9.07 6.70
CA ALA A 60 5.05 -8.96 7.17
C ALA A 60 5.82 -10.31 7.27
N PRO A 61 5.26 -11.38 7.89
CA PRO A 61 5.98 -12.66 7.96
C PRO A 61 6.15 -13.36 6.61
N VAL A 62 5.23 -13.14 5.67
CA VAL A 62 5.35 -13.66 4.30
C VAL A 62 6.44 -12.90 3.54
N GLN A 63 6.47 -11.58 3.68
CA GLN A 63 7.54 -10.74 3.12
C GLN A 63 8.92 -11.18 3.62
N ASP A 64 9.07 -11.44 4.93
CA ASP A 64 10.31 -11.94 5.52
C ASP A 64 10.74 -13.31 4.93
N LYS A 65 9.78 -14.24 4.75
CA LYS A 65 10.06 -15.53 4.12
C LYS A 65 10.50 -15.40 2.67
N ILE A 66 9.84 -14.54 1.89
CA ILE A 66 10.20 -14.28 0.50
C ILE A 66 11.62 -13.69 0.44
N LEU A 67 11.93 -12.71 1.29
CA LEU A 67 13.26 -12.08 1.31
C LEU A 67 14.36 -13.10 1.65
N LYS A 68 14.12 -13.97 2.65
CA LYS A 68 15.04 -15.04 3.03
C LYS A 68 15.26 -16.04 1.91
N TYR A 69 14.19 -16.43 1.22
CA TYR A 69 14.26 -17.34 0.09
C TYR A 69 15.06 -16.75 -1.06
N VAL A 70 14.74 -15.52 -1.48
CA VAL A 70 15.47 -14.81 -2.54
C VAL A 70 16.95 -14.67 -2.19
N LYS A 71 17.28 -14.33 -0.94
CA LYS A 71 18.66 -14.23 -0.48
C LYS A 71 19.41 -15.57 -0.65
N ARG A 72 18.76 -16.69 -0.32
CA ARG A 72 19.34 -18.02 -0.49
C ARG A 72 19.57 -18.33 -1.97
N GLU A 73 18.58 -18.10 -2.82
CA GLU A 73 18.73 -18.37 -4.27
C GLU A 73 19.87 -17.54 -4.88
N LEU A 74 20.05 -16.29 -4.46
CA LEU A 74 21.18 -15.47 -4.90
C LEU A 74 22.54 -16.02 -4.41
N GLN A 75 22.59 -16.62 -3.21
CA GLN A 75 23.81 -17.26 -2.70
C GLN A 75 24.12 -18.53 -3.47
N ASP A 76 23.10 -19.37 -3.72
CA ASP A 76 23.25 -20.59 -4.50
C ASP A 76 23.74 -20.25 -5.93
N LEU A 77 23.23 -19.17 -6.54
CA LEU A 77 23.72 -18.67 -7.83
C LEU A 77 25.19 -18.22 -7.75
N ASP A 78 25.59 -17.39 -6.78
CA ASP A 78 26.99 -16.97 -6.58
C ASP A 78 27.95 -18.17 -6.43
N GLU A 79 27.57 -19.16 -5.62
CA GLU A 79 28.34 -20.39 -5.44
C GLU A 79 28.46 -21.20 -6.74
N THR A 80 27.38 -21.30 -7.51
CA THR A 80 27.40 -21.97 -8.83
C THR A 80 28.04 -21.13 -9.93
N GLU A 81 28.35 -19.86 -9.72
CA GLU A 81 29.09 -19.04 -10.69
C GLU A 81 30.58 -18.92 -10.33
N ARG A 82 30.97 -19.27 -9.09
CA ARG A 82 32.39 -19.29 -8.66
C ARG A 82 33.30 -20.18 -9.50
N TRP A 83 32.80 -21.28 -10.06
CA TRP A 83 33.65 -22.13 -10.92
C TRP A 83 34.09 -21.39 -12.19
N LYS A 84 33.32 -20.41 -12.67
CA LYS A 84 33.68 -19.58 -13.84
C LYS A 84 34.78 -18.57 -13.52
N LEU A 85 34.92 -18.18 -12.26
CA LEU A 85 35.93 -17.20 -11.80
C LEU A 85 37.24 -17.88 -11.37
N GLN A 86 37.22 -19.16 -11.00
CA GLN A 86 38.43 -19.90 -10.61
C GLN A 86 39.26 -20.41 -11.80
N GLU A 87 38.68 -20.56 -12.99
CA GLU A 87 39.43 -20.94 -14.20
C GLU A 87 40.25 -19.78 -14.79
N ASP A 88 39.95 -18.53 -14.40
CA ASP A 88 40.63 -17.31 -14.91
C ASP A 88 41.78 -16.80 -14.00
N GLU A 89 42.06 -17.45 -12.87
CA GLU A 89 43.25 -17.18 -12.03
C GLU A 89 44.39 -18.18 -12.34
N ASP A 90 44.76 -18.35 -13.60
CA ASP A 90 46.08 -18.93 -13.94
C ASP A 90 47.16 -17.85 -13.70
N PRO A 91 48.13 -18.05 -12.77
CA PRO A 91 49.22 -17.10 -12.55
C PRO A 91 50.09 -16.84 -13.79
N ASN A 92 49.92 -17.61 -14.87
CA ASN A 92 50.62 -17.47 -16.15
C ASN A 92 49.74 -16.99 -17.32
N ASP A 93 48.51 -16.52 -17.10
CA ASP A 93 47.72 -15.95 -18.21
C ASP A 93 48.40 -14.67 -18.75
N PRO A 94 48.86 -14.64 -20.01
CA PRO A 94 49.53 -13.47 -20.59
C PRO A 94 48.60 -12.29 -20.88
N ASN A 95 47.29 -12.42 -20.70
CA ASN A 95 46.32 -11.39 -21.05
C ASN A 95 45.44 -11.01 -19.85
N PRO A 96 45.88 -10.08 -18.98
CA PRO A 96 45.04 -9.61 -17.88
C PRO A 96 43.78 -8.94 -18.45
N PRO A 97 42.58 -9.17 -17.89
CA PRO A 97 41.39 -8.48 -18.34
C PRO A 97 41.56 -6.99 -18.00
N TYR A 98 41.76 -6.17 -19.03
CA TYR A 98 41.99 -4.74 -18.90
C TYR A 98 40.85 -4.03 -18.15
N PRO A 99 41.13 -2.90 -17.47
CA PRO A 99 40.12 -2.11 -16.78
C PRO A 99 39.40 -1.18 -17.76
N ILE A 100 38.07 -1.19 -17.75
CA ILE A 100 37.21 -0.05 -18.13
C ILE A 100 36.09 0.06 -17.11
#